data_AF-A0A7J9XWF1-F1
#
_entry.id   AF-A0A7J9XWF1-F1
#
_cell.length_a   1.000
_cell.length_b   1.000
_cell.length_c   1.000
_cell.angle_alpha   90.00
_cell.angle_beta   90.00
_cell.angle_gamma   90.00
#
_symmetry.space_group_name_H-M   'P 1'
#
loop_
_entity.id
_entity.type
_entity.pdbx_description
1 polymer ?
#
loop_
_entity_poly.entity_id
_entity_poly.type
_entity_poly.pdbx_seq_one_letter_code
_entity_poly.pdbx_strand_id
1 'polypeptide(L)'
;MRIDVVTIFPDYLTSLDVSLIGRARAGGLLDIRVHDLRGWTEDVHRSVDDTVWRGRPVPEPLLSGNHQLIADWRRQAALARTAERRPDLLGDR
;
A
#
# COMPACT_ATOMS: atom_id res chain seq x y z
N MET A 1 13.69 -9.27 -21.21
CA MET A 1 12.71 -9.52 -20.12
C MET A 1 11.84 -8.28 -19.95
N ARG A 2 10.55 -8.43 -19.65
CA ARG A 2 9.63 -7.29 -19.45
C ARG A 2 9.13 -7.24 -17.99
N ILE A 3 9.06 -6.04 -17.43
CA ILE A 3 8.51 -5.74 -16.10
C ILE A 3 7.56 -4.54 -16.21
N ASP A 4 6.32 -4.71 -15.77
CA ASP A 4 5.35 -3.62 -15.65
C ASP A 4 5.21 -3.24 -14.16
N VAL A 5 5.41 -1.96 -13.85
CA VAL A 5 5.30 -1.40 -12.51
C VAL A 5 4.09 -0.48 -12.46
N VAL A 6 3.11 -0.81 -11.62
CA VAL A 6 1.95 0.04 -11.35
C VAL A 6 2.20 0.78 -10.04
N THR A 7 2.13 2.11 -10.07
CA THR A 7 2.43 2.96 -8.92
C THR A 7 1.63 4.25 -8.99
N ILE A 8 1.44 4.92 -7.84
CA ILE A 8 0.87 6.28 -7.78
C ILE A 8 1.99 7.35 -7.72
N PHE A 9 3.25 6.91 -7.71
CA PHE A 9 4.46 7.75 -7.67
C PHE A 9 5.44 7.34 -8.79
N PRO A 10 5.11 7.58 -10.07
CA PRO A 10 5.96 7.17 -11.19
C PRO A 10 7.36 7.78 -11.12
N ASP A 11 7.48 9.04 -10.69
CA ASP A 11 8.76 9.78 -10.69
C ASP A 11 9.81 9.20 -9.74
N TYR A 12 9.39 8.43 -8.71
CA TYR A 12 10.32 7.75 -7.81
C TYR A 12 11.18 6.71 -8.54
N LEU A 13 10.71 6.24 -9.70
CA LEU A 13 11.35 5.21 -10.50
C LEU A 13 12.20 5.78 -11.65
N THR A 14 12.36 7.09 -11.75
CA THR A 14 13.27 7.75 -12.72
C THR A 14 14.73 7.28 -12.58
N SER A 15 15.11 6.83 -11.38
CA SER A 15 16.42 6.22 -11.12
C SER A 15 16.67 4.93 -11.91
N LEU A 16 15.63 4.31 -12.49
CA LEU A 16 15.76 3.11 -13.34
C LEU A 16 16.31 3.41 -14.74
N ASP A 17 16.51 4.68 -15.10
CA ASP A 17 17.06 5.10 -16.40
C ASP A 17 18.58 5.24 -16.41
N VAL A 18 19.26 5.07 -15.26
CA VAL A 18 20.70 5.31 -15.14
C VAL A 18 21.50 4.01 -14.93
N SER A 19 22.83 4.11 -15.08
CA SER A 19 23.79 3.04 -14.77
C SER A 19 23.50 1.72 -15.53
N LEU A 20 23.68 0.57 -14.86
CA LEU A 20 23.49 -0.76 -15.45
C LEU A 20 22.06 -1.00 -15.93
N ILE A 21 21.06 -0.52 -15.18
CA ILE A 21 19.64 -0.69 -15.55
C ILE A 21 19.35 0.13 -16.81
N GLY A 22 19.77 1.40 -16.86
CA GLY A 22 19.64 2.24 -18.05
C GLY A 22 20.28 1.63 -19.29
N ARG A 23 21.51 1.08 -19.16
CA ARG A 23 22.19 0.39 -20.27
C ARG A 23 21.46 -0.88 -20.72
N ALA A 24 20.93 -1.67 -19.78
CA ALA A 24 20.16 -2.86 -20.10
C ALA A 24 18.85 -2.53 -20.85
N ARG A 25 18.21 -1.40 -20.50
CA ARG A 25 17.02 -0.88 -21.20
C ARG A 25 17.36 -0.39 -22.61
N ALA A 26 18.40 0.43 -22.74
CA ALA A 26 18.86 0.93 -24.05
C ALA A 26 19.28 -0.22 -24.99
N GLY A 27 19.88 -1.29 -24.45
CA GLY A 27 20.26 -2.49 -25.20
C GLY A 27 19.12 -3.47 -25.46
N GLY A 28 17.87 -3.17 -25.05
CA GLY A 28 16.71 -4.03 -25.27
C GLY A 28 16.68 -5.33 -24.44
N LEU A 29 17.64 -5.51 -23.51
CA LEU A 29 17.68 -6.67 -22.62
C LEU A 29 16.56 -6.61 -21.57
N LEU A 30 16.12 -5.39 -21.23
CA LEU A 30 15.13 -5.11 -20.19
C LEU A 30 14.10 -4.06 -20.66
N ASP A 31 12.82 -4.42 -20.67
CA ASP A 31 11.70 -3.48 -20.91
C ASP A 31 11.01 -3.21 -19.56
N ILE A 32 11.20 -2.02 -18.99
CA ILE A 32 10.49 -1.57 -17.78
C ILE A 32 9.48 -0.51 -18.19
N ARG A 33 8.21 -0.75 -17.85
CA ARG A 33 7.11 0.19 -18.07
C ARG A 33 6.54 0.62 -16.74
N VAL A 34 6.47 1.93 -16.53
CA VAL A 34 5.90 2.52 -15.31
C VAL A 34 4.54 3.11 -15.66
N HIS A 35 3.55 2.71 -14.87
CA HIS A 35 2.13 2.96 -15.07
C HIS A 35 1.61 3.77 -13.88
N ASP A 36 1.17 5.02 -14.11
CA ASP A 36 0.57 5.85 -13.05
C ASP A 36 -0.89 5.44 -12.82
N LEU A 37 -1.16 4.80 -11.68
CA LEU A 37 -2.49 4.29 -11.35
C LEU A 37 -3.56 5.39 -11.38
N ARG A 38 -3.19 6.64 -11.07
CA ARG A 38 -4.10 7.79 -11.06
C ARG A 38 -4.66 8.11 -12.45
N GLY A 39 -4.01 7.66 -13.52
CA GLY A 39 -4.49 7.83 -14.90
C GLY A 39 -5.73 6.99 -15.26
N TRP A 40 -6.08 5.99 -14.45
CA TRP A 40 -7.26 5.13 -14.65
C TRP A 40 -8.44 5.47 -13.74
N THR A 41 -8.35 6.57 -13.00
CA THR A 41 -9.43 7.06 -12.15
C THR A 41 -10.42 7.89 -12.96
N GLU A 42 -11.70 7.88 -12.58
CA GLU A 42 -12.76 8.61 -13.28
C GLU A 42 -13.16 9.91 -12.57
N ASP A 43 -12.72 10.09 -11.31
CA ASP A 43 -13.06 11.25 -10.50
C ASP A 43 -12.09 12.44 -10.71
N VAL A 44 -12.54 13.64 -10.33
CA VAL A 44 -11.78 14.88 -10.53
C VAL A 44 -10.51 14.97 -9.66
N HIS A 45 -10.48 14.28 -8.53
CA HIS A 45 -9.34 14.28 -7.60
C HIS A 45 -8.33 13.18 -7.91
N ARG A 46 -8.66 12.30 -8.86
CA ARG A 46 -7.89 11.11 -9.22
C ARG A 46 -7.60 10.23 -8.01
N SER A 47 -8.63 10.00 -7.21
CA SER A 47 -8.56 9.22 -5.98
C SER A 47 -8.29 7.74 -6.28
N VAL A 48 -7.38 7.15 -5.52
CA VAL A 48 -6.92 5.76 -5.67
C VAL A 48 -7.14 4.93 -4.39
N ASP A 49 -7.71 5.57 -3.38
CA ASP A 49 -8.00 5.06 -2.05
C ASP A 49 -9.44 5.43 -1.64
N ASP A 50 -9.93 4.78 -0.57
CA ASP A 50 -11.29 4.99 -0.06
C ASP A 50 -11.33 4.79 1.46
N THR A 51 -12.32 5.41 2.10
CA THR A 51 -12.59 5.37 3.54
C THR A 51 -13.68 4.37 3.93
N VAL A 52 -14.29 3.68 2.96
CA VAL A 52 -15.31 2.66 3.21
C VAL A 52 -14.86 1.30 2.67
N TRP A 53 -14.94 0.27 3.52
CA TRP A 53 -14.64 -1.11 3.15
C TRP A 53 -15.83 -2.02 3.45
N ARG A 54 -16.43 -2.62 2.41
CA ARG A 54 -17.61 -3.50 2.52
C ARG A 54 -18.77 -2.87 3.34
N GLY A 55 -19.03 -1.59 3.10
CA GLY A 55 -20.07 -0.82 3.80
C GLY A 55 -19.71 -0.42 5.24
N ARG A 56 -18.46 -0.63 5.68
CA ARG A 56 -17.98 -0.25 7.00
C ARG A 56 -16.96 0.89 6.88
N PRO A 57 -17.03 1.94 7.72
CA PRO A 57 -16.02 2.97 7.73
C PRO A 57 -14.67 2.38 8.16
N VAL A 58 -13.60 2.83 7.51
CA VAL A 58 -12.23 2.59 7.94
C VAL A 58 -12.04 3.33 9.28
N PRO A 59 -11.53 2.66 10.33
CA PRO A 59 -11.25 3.28 11.62
C PRO A 59 -10.37 4.52 11.48
N GLU A 60 -10.71 5.58 12.22
CA GLU A 60 -9.98 6.87 12.19
C GLU A 60 -8.45 6.72 12.36
N PRO A 61 -7.93 5.86 13.27
CA PRO A 61 -6.47 5.70 13.39
C PRO A 61 -5.80 5.23 12.09
N LEU A 62 -6.49 4.44 11.25
CA LEU A 62 -5.96 3.95 9.98
C LEU A 62 -5.97 5.01 8.87
N LEU A 63 -6.78 6.07 9.02
CA LEU A 63 -6.83 7.20 8.10
C LEU A 63 -5.80 8.30 8.48
N SER A 64 -5.30 8.27 9.71
CA SER A 64 -4.45 9.34 10.25
C SER A 64 -3.04 9.42 9.65
N GLY A 65 -2.55 8.34 9.03
CA GLY A 65 -1.13 8.20 8.64
C GLY A 65 -0.16 8.15 9.84
N ASN A 66 -0.65 8.22 11.09
CA ASN A 66 0.19 8.16 12.28
C ASN A 66 0.54 6.70 12.61
N HIS A 67 1.78 6.32 12.32
CA HIS A 67 2.27 4.96 12.52
C HIS A 67 2.12 4.45 13.97
N GLN A 68 2.25 5.32 14.97
CA GLN A 68 2.09 4.94 16.37
C GLN A 68 0.61 4.64 16.69
N LEU A 69 -0.30 5.53 16.30
CA LEU A 69 -1.75 5.30 16.49
C LEU A 69 -2.23 4.04 15.76
N ILE A 70 -1.71 3.79 14.55
CA ILE A 70 -2.01 2.56 13.80
C ILE A 70 -1.51 1.32 14.55
N ALA A 71 -0.30 1.36 15.12
CA ALA A 71 0.27 0.24 15.85
C ALA A 71 -0.55 -0.07 17.12
N ASP A 72 -0.91 0.96 17.88
CA ASP A 72 -1.72 0.82 19.11
C ASP A 72 -3.11 0.28 18.79
N TRP A 73 -3.77 0.82 17.77
CA TRP A 73 -5.06 0.32 17.29
C TRP A 73 -4.99 -1.15 16.86
N ARG A 74 -3.95 -1.54 16.10
CA ARG A 74 -3.75 -2.93 15.66
C ARG A 74 -3.55 -3.88 16.84
N ARG A 75 -2.79 -3.46 17.85
CA ARG A 75 -2.58 -4.23 19.09
C ARG A 75 -3.91 -4.44 19.83
N GLN A 76 -4.68 -3.37 20.04
CA GLN A 76 -5.99 -3.45 20.71
C GLN A 76 -6.97 -4.34 19.93
N ALA A 77 -7.06 -4.15 18.61
CA ALA A 77 -7.91 -4.95 17.74
C ALA A 77 -7.48 -6.43 17.68
N ALA A 78 -6.18 -6.73 17.81
CA ALA A 78 -5.70 -8.11 17.96
C ALA A 78 -6.14 -8.71 19.30
N LEU A 79 -5.93 -8.00 20.41
CA LEU A 79 -6.33 -8.45 21.75
C LEU A 79 -7.85 -8.69 21.84
N ALA A 80 -8.67 -7.78 21.32
CA ALA A 80 -10.13 -7.92 21.30
C ALA A 80 -10.57 -9.16 20.50
N ARG A 81 -9.99 -9.39 19.31
CA ARG A 81 -10.26 -10.60 18.51
C ARG A 81 -9.81 -11.87 19.22
N THR A 82 -8.69 -11.83 19.94
CA THR A 82 -8.24 -12.95 20.77
C THR A 82 -9.20 -13.20 21.92
N ALA A 83 -9.66 -12.17 22.63
CA ALA A 83 -10.66 -12.29 23.69
C ALA A 83 -11.94 -12.97 23.20
N GLU A 84 -12.40 -12.59 22.02
CA GLU A 84 -13.59 -13.15 21.40
C GLU A 84 -13.41 -14.60 20.94
N ARG A 85 -12.27 -14.90 20.28
CA ARG A 85 -12.09 -16.18 19.55
C ARG A 85 -11.30 -17.24 20.31
N ARG A 86 -10.36 -16.79 21.14
CA ARG A 86 -9.38 -17.61 21.87
C ARG A 86 -9.10 -16.99 23.24
N PRO A 87 -10.13 -16.86 24.10
CA PRO A 87 -9.97 -16.25 25.42
C PRO A 87 -8.91 -16.98 26.27
N ASP A 88 -8.72 -18.28 26.03
CA ASP A 88 -7.69 -19.11 26.65
C ASP A 88 -6.25 -18.59 26.44
N LEU A 89 -6.00 -17.84 25.36
CA LEU A 89 -4.67 -17.29 25.06
C LEU A 89 -4.37 -15.97 25.77
N LEU A 90 -5.33 -15.38 26.49
CA LEU A 90 -5.11 -14.08 27.17
C LEU A 90 -4.45 -14.20 28.55
N GLY A 91 -4.27 -15.43 29.03
CA GLY A 91 -3.75 -15.75 30.35
C GLY A 91 -4.73 -15.39 31.45
N ASP A 92 -4.75 -16.19 32.52
CA ASP A 92 -5.39 -15.79 33.78
C ASP A 92 -4.53 -14.68 34.38
N ARG A 93 -5.03 -13.44 34.35
CA ARG A 93 -4.47 -12.33 35.13
C ARG A 93 -5.10 -12.30 36.51
#